data_AF-A0A5J4TXH9-F1
#
_entry.id   AF-A0A5J4TXH9-F1
#
_cell.length_a   1.000
_cell.length_b   1.000
_cell.length_c   1.000
_cell.angle_alpha   90.00
_cell.angle_beta   90.00
_cell.angle_gamma   90.00
#
_symmetry.space_group_name_H-M   'P 1'
#
loop_
_entity.id
_entity.type
_entity.pdbx_description
1 polymer ?
#
loop_
_entity_poly.entity_id
_entity_poly.type
_entity_poly.pdbx_seq_one_letter_code
_entity_poly.pdbx_strand_id
1 'polypeptide(L)'
;MFNKLLLVFSFCAFILSKKAVIVDDAKDIPKHNPDLALIGRYERINDDDVLIYSDYCETEDDNDSRYSYFDLKSQQPAETLLAISEDELSKLKVEKERSQEELAESSKCFKVSQYWKYQALIAYAAYFINGSDILPSLTYLVSNGPKYDSYIGERNGITYSVKSEIDTTCEDYYYFWESVFHNGIVDQSCIPEDFTNIPGYNYEYWYGKPRPEGSPPRVEEECVDGGGAFNPQFKGYGRGSITGGNITTLKEAITKYGPVLITQVSYAIDDSTQPDGFILYNKHIPDQKL
;
A
#
# COMPACT_ATOMS: atom_id res chain seq x y z
N MET A 1 33.55 -20.61 -50.15
CA MET A 1 33.26 -20.96 -48.74
C MET A 1 32.83 -19.68 -48.05
N PHE A 2 31.53 -19.56 -47.76
CA PHE A 2 30.92 -18.36 -47.17
C PHE A 2 31.13 -18.36 -45.65
N ASN A 3 31.72 -17.29 -45.15
CA ASN A 3 32.04 -17.10 -43.74
C ASN A 3 30.74 -16.79 -42.98
N LYS A 4 30.18 -17.81 -42.33
CA LYS A 4 29.04 -17.69 -41.41
C LYS A 4 29.58 -17.36 -40.02
N LEU A 5 29.91 -16.10 -39.72
CA LEU A 5 29.96 -15.59 -38.35
C LEU A 5 30.36 -14.10 -38.37
N LEU A 6 29.35 -13.23 -38.27
CA LEU A 6 29.32 -11.97 -37.51
C LEU A 6 28.21 -11.12 -38.14
N LEU A 7 26.99 -11.41 -37.72
CA LEU A 7 25.95 -10.40 -37.65
C LEU A 7 25.67 -10.25 -36.16
N VAL A 8 26.43 -9.36 -35.50
CA VAL A 8 26.06 -8.83 -34.19
C VAL A 8 24.90 -7.88 -34.44
N PHE A 9 23.71 -8.45 -34.63
CA PHE A 9 22.45 -7.75 -34.48
C PHE A 9 21.91 -8.14 -33.12
N SER A 10 22.11 -7.28 -32.13
CA SER A 10 20.99 -6.96 -31.26
C SER A 10 21.07 -5.49 -30.95
N PHE A 11 20.45 -4.73 -31.84
CA PHE A 11 19.95 -3.40 -31.59
C PHE A 11 19.03 -3.47 -30.35
N CYS A 12 19.56 -3.22 -29.15
CA CYS A 12 18.74 -2.77 -28.02
C CYS A 12 18.33 -1.30 -28.24
N ALA A 13 17.74 -1.03 -29.39
CA ALA A 13 17.21 0.27 -29.76
C ALA A 13 15.90 0.06 -30.51
N PHE A 14 14.91 -0.45 -29.79
CA PHE A 14 13.52 -0.06 -30.01
C PHE A 14 13.06 0.74 -28.80
N ILE A 15 13.45 2.01 -28.78
CA ILE A 15 12.72 3.03 -28.05
C ILE A 15 11.40 3.20 -28.82
N LEU A 16 10.43 2.33 -28.56
CA LEU A 16 9.03 2.60 -28.87
C LEU A 16 8.57 3.67 -27.89
N SER A 17 9.02 4.90 -28.11
CA SER A 17 8.41 6.07 -27.50
C SER A 17 6.92 6.01 -27.84
N LYS A 18 6.07 5.76 -26.84
CA LYS A 18 4.64 5.98 -27.02
C LYS A 18 4.51 7.40 -27.54
N LYS A 19 3.87 7.53 -28.69
CA LYS A 19 3.39 8.84 -29.12
C LYS A 19 2.42 9.27 -28.04
N ALA A 20 2.78 10.27 -27.26
CA ALA A 20 1.78 11.05 -26.55
C ALA A 20 0.70 11.36 -27.58
N VAL A 21 -0.52 10.88 -27.35
CA VAL A 21 -1.64 11.25 -28.20
C VAL A 21 -1.88 12.72 -27.87
N ILE A 22 -1.27 13.59 -28.66
CA ILE A 22 -1.54 15.01 -28.60
C ILE A 22 -2.95 15.15 -29.11
N VAL A 23 -3.85 15.48 -28.20
CA VAL A 23 -5.20 15.89 -28.54
C VAL A 23 -5.20 17.41 -28.72
N ASP A 24 -5.92 17.90 -29.73
CA ASP A 24 -5.98 19.33 -30.03
C ASP A 24 -6.85 20.10 -29.03
N ASP A 25 -7.75 19.40 -28.32
CA ASP A 25 -8.68 19.95 -27.34
C ASP A 25 -8.82 19.00 -26.14
N ALA A 26 -8.97 19.55 -24.94
CA ALA A 26 -9.16 18.79 -23.72
C ALA A 26 -10.40 17.88 -23.75
N LYS A 27 -11.43 18.25 -24.52
CA LYS A 27 -12.65 17.42 -24.68
C LYS A 27 -12.41 16.11 -25.45
N ASP A 28 -11.32 16.04 -26.21
CA ASP A 28 -10.96 14.88 -27.02
C ASP A 28 -10.12 13.86 -26.21
N ILE A 29 -9.76 14.19 -24.96
CA ILE A 29 -9.20 13.23 -24.01
C ILE A 29 -10.29 12.18 -23.71
N PRO A 30 -10.02 10.88 -23.92
CA PRO A 30 -10.98 9.83 -23.58
C PRO A 30 -11.42 9.98 -22.12
N LYS A 31 -12.74 9.89 -21.88
CA LYS A 31 -13.28 9.97 -20.53
C LYS A 31 -12.69 8.85 -19.67
N HIS A 32 -12.24 9.21 -18.47
CA HIS A 32 -11.80 8.25 -17.46
C HIS A 32 -12.89 7.19 -17.24
N ASN A 33 -12.49 5.92 -17.20
CA ASN A 33 -13.41 4.84 -16.82
C ASN A 33 -13.42 4.73 -15.29
N PRO A 34 -14.48 5.17 -14.61
CA PRO A 34 -14.52 5.19 -13.14
C PRO A 34 -14.48 3.79 -12.54
N ASP A 35 -14.74 2.74 -13.32
CA ASP A 35 -14.91 1.36 -12.84
C ASP A 35 -13.62 0.52 -12.96
N LEU A 36 -12.49 1.14 -13.27
CA LEU A 36 -11.18 0.50 -13.24
C LEU A 36 -10.53 0.64 -11.86
N ALA A 37 -10.34 -0.49 -11.19
CA ALA A 37 -9.53 -0.58 -9.98
C ALA A 37 -8.06 -0.90 -10.34
N LEU A 38 -7.13 -0.31 -9.60
CA LEU A 38 -5.71 -0.63 -9.63
C LEU A 38 -5.40 -1.55 -8.46
N ILE A 39 -4.81 -2.71 -8.70
CA ILE A 39 -4.32 -3.59 -7.63
C ILE A 39 -2.80 -3.51 -7.62
N GLY A 40 -2.23 -3.25 -6.44
CA GLY A 40 -0.79 -3.26 -6.25
C GLY A 40 -0.20 -4.63 -6.55
N ARG A 41 0.87 -4.65 -7.34
CA ARG A 41 1.76 -5.80 -7.45
C ARG A 41 2.81 -5.68 -6.37
N TYR A 42 3.18 -6.82 -5.81
CA TYR A 42 4.12 -6.90 -4.71
C TYR A 42 5.40 -7.55 -5.20
N GLU A 43 6.52 -6.92 -4.86
CA GLU A 43 7.83 -7.44 -5.18
C GLU A 43 8.08 -8.78 -4.51
N ARG A 44 8.91 -9.62 -5.12
CA ARG A 44 9.30 -10.90 -4.53
C ARG A 44 10.39 -10.66 -3.50
N ILE A 45 10.31 -11.38 -2.38
CA ILE A 45 11.39 -11.46 -1.39
C ILE A 45 12.09 -12.80 -1.57
N ASN A 46 13.42 -12.80 -1.68
CA ASN A 46 14.21 -14.02 -1.72
C ASN A 46 14.58 -14.55 -0.33
N ASP A 47 15.28 -15.68 -0.27
CA ASP A 47 15.67 -16.32 0.99
C ASP A 47 16.62 -15.44 1.85
N ASP A 48 17.24 -14.42 1.26
CA ASP A 48 18.13 -13.46 1.93
C ASP A 48 17.42 -12.17 2.38
N ASP A 49 16.08 -12.18 2.37
CA ASP A 49 15.20 -11.06 2.71
C ASP A 49 15.40 -9.81 1.86
N VAL A 50 15.79 -10.01 0.60
CA VAL A 50 15.99 -8.94 -0.38
C VAL A 50 14.75 -8.81 -1.25
N LEU A 51 14.16 -7.62 -1.28
CA LEU A 51 13.19 -7.24 -2.30
C LEU A 51 13.87 -7.23 -3.66
N ILE A 52 13.42 -8.11 -4.53
CA ILE A 52 13.84 -8.19 -5.92
C ILE A 52 12.86 -7.34 -6.71
N TYR A 53 13.28 -6.14 -7.11
CA TYR A 53 12.54 -5.39 -8.11
C TYR A 53 12.63 -6.12 -9.43
N SER A 54 11.49 -6.44 -10.03
CA SER A 54 11.49 -6.84 -11.43
C SER A 54 11.83 -5.62 -12.27
N ASP A 55 13.11 -5.43 -12.61
CA ASP A 55 13.51 -4.34 -13.48
C ASP A 55 12.76 -4.39 -14.81
N TYR A 56 12.51 -3.19 -15.34
CA TYR A 56 11.83 -2.74 -16.56
C TYR A 56 11.90 -3.61 -17.84
N CYS A 57 12.65 -4.70 -17.87
CA CYS A 57 12.82 -5.56 -19.04
C CYS A 57 11.79 -6.70 -19.16
N GLU A 58 10.97 -6.98 -18.14
CA GLU A 58 9.99 -8.09 -18.20
C GLU A 58 8.57 -7.70 -18.61
N THR A 59 8.27 -6.41 -18.80
CA THR A 59 6.97 -5.98 -19.33
C THR A 59 7.17 -5.10 -20.56
N GLU A 60 7.23 -5.73 -21.74
CA GLU A 60 7.03 -5.03 -23.03
C GLU A 60 5.67 -4.30 -23.08
N ASP A 61 4.77 -4.63 -22.16
CA ASP A 61 3.51 -3.93 -21.92
C ASP A 61 3.69 -2.83 -20.86
N ASP A 62 3.81 -1.63 -21.40
CA ASP A 62 3.98 -0.30 -20.82
C ASP A 62 2.83 0.15 -19.89
N ASN A 63 2.37 -0.74 -19.01
CA ASN A 63 1.61 -0.45 -17.80
C ASN A 63 2.62 -0.22 -16.67
N ASP A 64 2.36 0.72 -15.76
CA ASP A 64 3.12 0.86 -14.51
C ASP A 64 3.22 -0.54 -13.88
N SER A 65 4.42 -1.14 -13.93
CA SER A 65 4.66 -2.55 -13.60
C SER A 65 4.29 -2.89 -12.17
N ARG A 66 4.03 -1.87 -11.35
CA ARG A 66 3.59 -1.92 -9.95
C ARG A 66 2.09 -2.12 -9.81
N TYR A 67 1.29 -2.05 -10.87
CA TYR A 67 -0.16 -2.20 -10.80
C TYR A 67 -0.73 -3.11 -11.88
N SER A 68 -1.79 -3.83 -11.52
CA SER A 68 -2.68 -4.51 -12.45
C SER A 68 -4.03 -3.78 -12.48
N TYR A 69 -4.59 -3.58 -13.67
CA TYR A 69 -5.91 -2.99 -13.85
C TYR A 69 -6.99 -4.07 -13.90
N PHE A 70 -8.10 -3.84 -13.20
CA PHE A 70 -9.24 -4.74 -13.21
C PHE A 70 -10.54 -3.97 -13.37
N ASP A 71 -11.42 -4.47 -14.24
CA ASP A 71 -12.78 -3.94 -14.39
C ASP A 71 -13.64 -4.47 -13.24
N LEU A 72 -14.09 -3.56 -12.37
CA LEU A 72 -14.95 -3.89 -11.25
C LEU A 72 -16.21 -4.61 -11.71
N LYS A 73 -16.80 -4.26 -12.86
CA LYS A 73 -18.05 -4.85 -13.36
C LYS A 73 -17.91 -6.32 -13.72
N SER A 74 -16.71 -6.74 -14.11
CA SER A 74 -16.43 -8.13 -14.51
C SER A 74 -16.50 -9.14 -13.35
N GLN A 75 -16.45 -8.65 -12.10
CA GLN A 75 -16.36 -9.48 -10.91
C GLN A 75 -17.72 -9.69 -10.26
N GLN A 76 -17.98 -10.90 -9.77
CA GLN A 76 -19.16 -11.19 -8.97
C GLN A 76 -18.96 -10.70 -7.52
N PRO A 77 -20.04 -10.33 -6.80
CA PRO A 77 -19.97 -10.09 -5.37
C PRO A 77 -19.33 -11.27 -4.62
N ALA A 78 -18.53 -10.97 -3.60
CA ALA A 78 -17.92 -12.01 -2.79
C ALA A 78 -19.00 -12.67 -1.90
N GLU A 79 -19.14 -13.99 -1.99
CA GLU A 79 -20.09 -14.76 -1.15
C GLU A 79 -19.74 -14.71 0.34
N THR A 80 -18.50 -14.33 0.67
CA THR A 80 -17.94 -14.40 2.02
C THR A 80 -18.13 -13.12 2.84
N LEU A 81 -18.67 -12.04 2.27
CA LEU A 81 -18.84 -10.78 3.01
C LEU A 81 -20.00 -10.90 4.00
N LEU A 82 -19.68 -10.84 5.29
CA LEU A 82 -20.64 -10.84 6.37
C LEU A 82 -21.34 -9.48 6.45
N ALA A 83 -22.63 -9.47 6.76
CA ALA A 83 -23.30 -8.26 7.21
C ALA A 83 -23.03 -8.04 8.70
N ILE A 84 -22.82 -6.80 9.10
CA ILE A 84 -22.63 -6.40 10.50
C ILE A 84 -23.70 -5.38 10.89
N SER A 85 -24.28 -5.52 12.08
CA SER A 85 -25.15 -4.47 12.63
C SER A 85 -24.33 -3.30 13.17
N GLU A 86 -24.93 -2.10 13.25
CA GLU A 86 -24.28 -0.91 13.82
C GLU A 86 -23.88 -1.13 15.31
N ASP A 87 -24.72 -1.86 16.05
CA ASP A 87 -24.45 -2.24 17.44
C ASP A 87 -23.30 -3.24 17.60
N GLU A 88 -23.00 -4.03 16.57
CA GLU A 88 -21.82 -4.92 16.56
C GLU A 88 -20.57 -4.17 16.10
N LEU A 89 -20.72 -3.26 15.13
CA LEU A 89 -19.63 -2.43 14.63
C LEU A 89 -18.98 -1.65 15.77
N SER A 90 -19.77 -0.94 16.57
CA SER A 90 -19.30 -0.15 17.72
C SER A 90 -18.58 -0.94 18.82
N LYS A 91 -18.61 -2.27 18.79
CA LYS A 91 -17.94 -3.14 19.76
C LYS A 91 -16.61 -3.68 19.28
N LEU A 92 -16.27 -3.50 17.99
CA LEU A 92 -15.00 -3.98 17.44
C LEU A 92 -13.82 -3.30 18.12
N LYS A 93 -12.69 -4.00 18.23
CA LYS A 93 -11.45 -3.46 18.80
C LYS A 93 -11.01 -2.17 18.13
N VAL A 94 -11.23 -2.06 16.82
CA VAL A 94 -10.87 -0.90 16.00
C VAL A 94 -11.66 0.36 16.36
N GLU A 95 -12.88 0.23 16.90
CA GLU A 95 -13.72 1.37 17.33
C GLU A 95 -13.38 1.85 18.75
N LYS A 96 -12.54 1.11 19.48
CA LYS A 96 -12.16 1.49 20.83
C LYS A 96 -11.31 2.76 20.77
N GLU A 97 -11.79 3.82 21.40
CA GLU A 97 -11.05 5.07 21.54
C GLU A 97 -9.70 4.82 22.21
N ARG A 98 -8.64 5.35 21.60
CA ARG A 98 -7.27 5.27 22.14
C ARG A 98 -7.12 6.23 23.32
N SER A 99 -6.39 5.81 24.35
CA SER A 99 -6.06 6.66 25.49
C SER A 99 -5.11 7.80 25.09
N GLN A 100 -5.01 8.83 25.94
CA GLN A 100 -4.06 9.92 25.71
C GLN A 100 -2.62 9.42 25.75
N GLU A 101 -2.32 8.42 26.58
CA GLU A 101 -1.03 7.77 26.65
C GLU A 101 -0.70 7.02 25.36
N GLU A 102 -1.66 6.27 24.81
CA GLU A 102 -1.48 5.56 23.52
C GLU A 102 -1.24 6.53 22.36
N LEU A 103 -1.99 7.64 22.33
CA LEU A 103 -1.81 8.70 21.34
C LEU A 103 -0.44 9.39 21.49
N ALA A 104 -0.03 9.70 22.72
CA ALA A 104 1.26 10.33 23.00
C ALA A 104 2.41 9.40 22.62
N GLU A 105 2.33 8.11 22.98
CA GLU A 105 3.34 7.11 22.64
C GLU A 105 3.48 6.97 21.13
N SER A 106 2.37 6.90 20.41
CA SER A 106 2.36 6.73 18.96
C SER A 106 2.82 7.97 18.21
N SER A 107 2.64 9.16 18.80
CA SER A 107 3.15 10.41 18.23
C SER A 107 4.69 10.47 18.18
N LYS A 108 5.38 9.66 19.01
CA LYS A 108 6.84 9.51 18.96
C LYS A 108 7.32 8.75 17.73
N CYS A 109 6.41 8.11 17.00
CA CYS A 109 6.67 7.41 15.75
C CYS A 109 5.67 7.88 14.67
N PHE A 110 5.74 9.18 14.33
CA PHE A 110 4.67 9.87 13.60
C PHE A 110 4.32 9.22 12.25
N LYS A 111 5.30 8.82 11.42
CA LYS A 111 4.97 8.19 10.13
C LYS A 111 4.32 6.83 10.28
N VAL A 112 4.74 6.05 11.27
CA VAL A 112 4.13 4.74 11.56
C VAL A 112 2.68 4.93 12.01
N SER A 113 2.40 5.90 12.89
CA SER A 113 1.01 6.18 13.31
C SER A 113 0.10 6.69 12.18
N GLN A 114 0.64 7.28 11.11
CA GLN A 114 -0.16 7.60 9.91
C GLN A 114 -0.76 6.36 9.21
N TYR A 115 -0.28 5.16 9.51
CA TYR A 115 -0.83 3.90 9.01
C TYR A 115 -2.07 3.41 9.78
N TRP A 116 -2.52 4.09 10.83
CA TRP A 116 -3.73 3.72 11.58
C TRP A 116 -4.99 3.64 10.74
N LYS A 117 -5.15 4.51 9.74
CA LYS A 117 -6.29 4.42 8.81
C LYS A 117 -6.28 3.11 8.00
N TYR A 118 -5.09 2.59 7.69
CA TYR A 118 -4.95 1.31 6.99
C TYR A 118 -5.07 0.13 7.96
N GLN A 119 -4.56 0.26 9.18
CA GLN A 119 -4.83 -0.68 10.28
C GLN A 119 -6.35 -0.83 10.50
N ALA A 120 -7.09 0.27 10.52
CA ALA A 120 -8.54 0.25 10.67
C ALA A 120 -9.25 -0.39 9.46
N LEU A 121 -8.87 -0.02 8.24
CA LEU A 121 -9.37 -0.65 7.02
C LEU A 121 -9.19 -2.18 7.06
N ILE A 122 -8.00 -2.64 7.45
CA ILE A 122 -7.67 -4.06 7.55
C ILE A 122 -8.47 -4.74 8.67
N ALA A 123 -8.64 -4.09 9.84
CA ALA A 123 -9.45 -4.60 10.93
C ALA A 123 -10.91 -4.84 10.51
N TYR A 124 -11.52 -3.87 9.82
CA TYR A 124 -12.85 -4.09 9.26
C TYR A 124 -12.83 -5.20 8.21
N ALA A 125 -11.88 -5.19 7.27
CA ALA A 125 -11.80 -6.22 6.25
C ALA A 125 -11.71 -7.63 6.88
N ALA A 126 -10.94 -7.78 7.95
CA ALA A 126 -10.84 -9.03 8.69
C ALA A 126 -12.19 -9.49 9.23
N TYR A 127 -12.91 -8.60 9.91
CA TYR A 127 -14.22 -8.90 10.43
C TYR A 127 -15.22 -9.26 9.32
N PHE A 128 -15.29 -8.46 8.24
CA PHE A 128 -16.23 -8.68 7.14
C PHE A 128 -15.94 -9.95 6.34
N ILE A 129 -14.68 -10.39 6.23
CA ILE A 129 -14.30 -11.58 5.44
C ILE A 129 -14.43 -12.87 6.24
N ASN A 130 -14.01 -12.87 7.51
CA ASN A 130 -13.92 -14.11 8.29
C ASN A 130 -14.40 -13.98 9.75
N GLY A 131 -14.96 -12.84 10.16
CA GLY A 131 -15.46 -12.60 11.52
C GLY A 131 -14.36 -12.37 12.56
N SER A 132 -13.10 -12.17 12.16
CA SER A 132 -12.01 -11.90 13.10
C SER A 132 -12.04 -10.44 13.58
N ASP A 133 -12.36 -10.24 14.86
CA ASP A 133 -12.21 -8.95 15.54
C ASP A 133 -10.74 -8.76 15.98
N ILE A 134 -9.97 -8.16 15.07
CA ILE A 134 -8.55 -7.91 15.27
C ILE A 134 -8.21 -6.42 15.21
N LEU A 135 -7.15 -6.05 15.90
CA LEU A 135 -6.48 -4.77 15.69
C LEU A 135 -5.04 -5.05 15.23
N PRO A 136 -4.68 -4.82 13.95
CA PRO A 136 -3.36 -5.21 13.42
C PRO A 136 -2.19 -4.54 14.15
N SER A 137 -1.16 -5.27 14.56
CA SER A 137 0.04 -4.71 15.19
C SER A 137 0.93 -3.99 14.16
N LEU A 138 1.08 -2.65 14.30
CA LEU A 138 2.01 -1.87 13.49
C LEU A 138 3.46 -2.19 13.85
N THR A 139 3.77 -2.45 15.12
CA THR A 139 5.09 -2.94 15.53
C THR A 139 5.47 -4.21 14.76
N TYR A 140 4.58 -5.21 14.69
CA TYR A 140 4.86 -6.41 13.90
C TYR A 140 5.08 -6.07 12.41
N LEU A 141 4.21 -5.26 11.82
CA LEU A 141 4.29 -4.92 10.40
C LEU A 141 5.58 -4.18 10.06
N VAL A 142 6.00 -3.19 10.85
CA VAL A 142 7.26 -2.47 10.59
C VAL A 142 8.47 -3.37 10.89
N SER A 143 8.44 -4.11 12.00
CA SER A 143 9.55 -4.96 12.43
C SER A 143 9.81 -6.16 11.51
N ASN A 144 8.77 -6.75 10.94
CA ASN A 144 8.92 -7.92 10.06
C ASN A 144 8.87 -7.56 8.57
N GLY A 145 8.70 -6.27 8.25
CA GLY A 145 8.82 -5.77 6.88
C GLY A 145 10.21 -6.01 6.26
N PRO A 146 10.35 -5.80 4.94
CA PRO A 146 11.59 -6.06 4.23
C PRO A 146 12.76 -5.26 4.79
N LYS A 147 13.94 -5.90 4.90
CA LYS A 147 15.16 -5.29 5.45
C LYS A 147 16.15 -4.84 4.39
N TYR A 148 16.06 -5.44 3.21
CA TYR A 148 16.96 -5.17 2.12
C TYR A 148 16.21 -5.02 0.81
N ASP A 149 16.74 -4.19 -0.05
CA ASP A 149 16.38 -4.18 -1.45
C ASP A 149 17.59 -4.47 -2.33
N SER A 150 17.34 -4.63 -3.61
CA SER A 150 18.38 -4.76 -4.62
C SER A 150 18.26 -3.63 -5.62
N TYR A 151 19.37 -3.02 -6.00
CA TYR A 151 19.40 -2.08 -7.12
C TYR A 151 20.47 -2.48 -8.11
N ILE A 152 20.26 -2.12 -9.37
CA ILE A 152 21.25 -2.34 -10.41
C ILE A 152 22.26 -1.19 -10.45
N GLY A 153 23.52 -1.52 -10.25
CA GLY A 153 24.64 -0.61 -10.39
C GLY A 153 25.53 -0.99 -11.58
N GLU A 154 25.95 -0.01 -12.39
CA GLU A 154 26.92 -0.24 -13.47
C GLU A 154 28.29 0.37 -13.12
N ARG A 155 29.35 -0.42 -13.24
CA ARG A 155 30.74 0.04 -13.09
C ARG A 155 31.60 -0.59 -14.19
N ASN A 156 32.28 0.24 -14.97
CA ASN A 156 33.18 -0.19 -16.05
C ASN A 156 32.52 -1.14 -17.07
N GLY A 157 31.23 -0.92 -17.38
CA GLY A 157 30.47 -1.77 -18.31
C GLY A 157 30.05 -3.13 -17.75
N ILE A 158 30.22 -3.38 -16.44
CA ILE A 158 29.68 -4.54 -15.73
C ILE A 158 28.48 -4.11 -14.91
N THR A 159 27.37 -4.81 -15.10
CA THR A 159 26.13 -4.65 -14.34
C THR A 159 26.17 -5.54 -13.08
N TYR A 160 25.88 -4.96 -11.93
CA TYR A 160 25.83 -5.62 -10.63
C TYR A 160 24.44 -5.48 -10.03
N SER A 161 23.93 -6.55 -9.40
CA SER A 161 22.83 -6.44 -8.44
C SER A 161 23.42 -6.17 -7.06
N VAL A 162 23.14 -5.00 -6.52
CA VAL A 162 23.70 -4.55 -5.23
C VAL A 162 22.61 -4.62 -4.18
N LYS A 163 22.85 -5.42 -3.13
CA LYS A 163 22.01 -5.46 -1.94
C LYS A 163 22.21 -4.18 -1.14
N SER A 164 21.14 -3.47 -0.82
CA SER A 164 21.13 -2.29 0.06
C SER A 164 20.26 -2.54 1.27
N GLU A 165 20.63 -1.95 2.40
CA GLU A 165 19.74 -1.88 3.56
C GLU A 165 18.61 -0.88 3.29
N ILE A 166 17.43 -1.22 3.77
CA ILE A 166 16.27 -0.34 3.75
C ILE A 166 16.16 0.36 5.10
N ASP A 167 16.09 1.68 5.06
CA ASP A 167 15.70 2.47 6.23
C ASP A 167 14.19 2.32 6.46
N THR A 168 13.81 1.61 7.51
CA THR A 168 12.41 1.52 7.98
C THR A 168 12.34 2.16 9.36
N THR A 169 12.17 3.48 9.37
CA THR A 169 12.26 4.29 10.59
C THR A 169 10.90 4.89 10.94
N CYS A 170 10.81 5.50 12.12
CA CYS A 170 9.63 6.28 12.53
C CYS A 170 9.35 7.50 11.64
N GLU A 171 10.32 7.94 10.85
CA GLU A 171 10.24 9.09 9.94
C GLU A 171 10.12 8.69 8.47
N ASP A 172 10.38 7.42 8.17
CA ASP A 172 10.43 6.92 6.81
C ASP A 172 10.06 5.43 6.78
N TYR A 173 8.78 5.15 6.53
CA TYR A 173 8.27 3.80 6.36
C TYR A 173 7.29 3.78 5.19
N TYR A 174 7.66 3.11 4.10
CA TYR A 174 6.83 2.95 2.90
C TYR A 174 6.35 1.52 2.65
N TYR A 175 6.97 0.53 3.28
CA TYR A 175 6.78 -0.90 3.00
C TYR A 175 5.62 -1.55 3.77
N PHE A 176 4.63 -0.75 4.20
CA PHE A 176 3.49 -1.23 4.97
C PHE A 176 2.76 -2.37 4.26
N TRP A 177 2.46 -2.18 2.98
CA TRP A 177 1.67 -3.14 2.23
C TRP A 177 2.49 -4.35 1.79
N GLU A 178 3.78 -4.18 1.54
CA GLU A 178 4.74 -5.26 1.31
C GLU A 178 4.82 -6.15 2.55
N SER A 179 4.87 -5.56 3.75
CA SER A 179 4.84 -6.32 4.99
C SER A 179 3.53 -7.09 5.17
N VAL A 180 2.37 -6.45 4.95
CA VAL A 180 1.07 -7.14 4.98
C VAL A 180 1.04 -8.30 3.99
N PHE A 181 1.51 -8.11 2.77
CA PHE A 181 1.49 -9.14 1.73
C PHE A 181 2.39 -10.34 2.08
N HIS A 182 3.61 -10.11 2.56
CA HIS A 182 4.59 -11.17 2.80
C HIS A 182 4.47 -11.83 4.17
N ASN A 183 4.08 -11.07 5.18
CA ASN A 183 4.03 -11.53 6.57
C ASN A 183 2.61 -11.73 7.08
N GLY A 184 1.62 -11.10 6.45
CA GLY A 184 0.26 -11.02 6.99
C GLY A 184 0.19 -10.02 8.13
N ILE A 185 -0.87 -10.15 8.92
CA ILE A 185 -1.15 -9.30 10.08
C ILE A 185 -1.38 -10.16 11.32
N VAL A 186 -1.00 -9.64 12.47
CA VAL A 186 -1.30 -10.24 13.77
C VAL A 186 -2.00 -9.22 14.66
N ASP A 187 -2.81 -9.71 15.60
CA ASP A 187 -3.50 -8.86 16.58
C ASP A 187 -2.50 -8.19 17.53
N GLN A 188 -2.76 -6.94 17.92
CA GLN A 188 -2.03 -6.23 18.96
C GLN A 188 -2.02 -6.97 20.31
N SER A 189 -3.02 -7.80 20.60
CA SER A 189 -3.00 -8.66 21.80
C SER A 189 -1.95 -9.77 21.72
N CYS A 190 -1.50 -10.15 20.53
CA CYS A 190 -0.43 -11.12 20.31
C CYS A 190 0.94 -10.42 20.30
N ILE A 191 1.08 -9.33 19.54
CA ILE A 191 2.28 -8.49 19.50
C ILE A 191 1.87 -7.03 19.77
N PRO A 192 2.03 -6.54 21.01
CA PRO A 192 1.65 -5.18 21.39
C PRO A 192 2.37 -4.10 20.59
N GLU A 193 1.78 -2.91 20.53
CA GLU A 193 2.47 -1.73 19.97
C GLU A 193 3.59 -1.31 20.92
N ASP A 194 4.81 -1.47 20.44
CA ASP A 194 6.04 -0.98 21.03
C ASP A 194 6.95 -0.47 19.90
N PHE A 195 7.10 0.84 19.82
CA PHE A 195 7.91 1.50 18.81
C PHE A 195 9.33 1.81 19.28
N THR A 196 9.69 1.46 20.53
CA THR A 196 10.98 1.85 21.14
C THR A 196 12.19 1.28 20.39
N ASN A 197 12.01 0.14 19.71
CA ASN A 197 13.05 -0.52 18.91
C ASN A 197 13.07 -0.08 17.44
N ILE A 198 12.15 0.81 17.03
CA ILE A 198 12.12 1.37 15.67
C ILE A 198 13.07 2.57 15.61
N PRO A 199 14.06 2.58 14.70
CA PRO A 199 14.95 3.73 14.55
C PRO A 199 14.15 5.02 14.32
N GLY A 200 14.58 6.10 14.96
CA GLY A 200 13.83 7.37 14.93
C GLY A 200 12.70 7.45 15.96
N TYR A 201 12.54 6.48 16.86
CA TYR A 201 11.61 6.61 17.98
C TYR A 201 11.92 7.88 18.81
N ASN A 202 10.89 8.69 19.04
CA ASN A 202 10.97 9.97 19.73
C ASN A 202 11.98 10.95 19.11
N TYR A 203 12.24 10.80 17.81
CA TYR A 203 13.12 11.69 17.07
C TYR A 203 12.37 12.96 16.68
N GLU A 204 12.82 14.09 17.20
CA GLU A 204 12.32 15.40 16.79
C GLU A 204 13.11 15.89 15.57
N TYR A 205 12.46 15.91 14.40
CA TYR A 205 13.05 16.49 13.20
C TYR A 205 13.30 17.99 13.40
N TRP A 206 14.57 18.38 13.38
CA TRP A 206 14.98 19.78 13.29
C TRP A 206 16.02 19.94 12.19
N TYR A 207 16.04 21.13 11.59
CA TYR A 207 16.90 21.45 10.46
C TYR A 207 18.38 21.35 10.85
N GLY A 208 19.04 20.27 10.44
CA GLY A 208 20.48 20.05 10.65
C GLY A 208 20.87 18.81 11.46
N LYS A 209 19.93 18.04 12.04
CA LYS A 209 20.26 16.67 12.49
C LYS A 209 20.25 15.70 11.30
N PRO A 210 21.16 14.71 11.26
CA PRO A 210 21.05 13.60 10.34
C PRO A 210 19.72 12.86 10.58
N ARG A 211 19.12 12.34 9.50
CA ARG A 211 17.94 11.49 9.62
C ARG A 211 18.34 10.20 10.35
N PRO A 212 17.45 9.60 11.15
CA PRO A 212 17.67 8.25 11.64
C PRO A 212 17.79 7.30 10.44
N GLU A 213 18.69 6.33 10.56
CA GLU A 213 18.96 5.31 9.55
C GLU A 213 18.82 3.92 10.21
N GLY A 214 18.62 2.90 9.38
CA GLY A 214 18.50 1.51 9.75
C GLY A 214 17.06 0.99 9.81
N SER A 215 16.95 -0.28 10.19
CA SER A 215 15.70 -1.01 10.34
C SER A 215 15.58 -1.60 11.74
N PRO A 216 14.36 -1.69 12.34
CA PRO A 216 14.17 -2.39 13.60
C PRO A 216 14.53 -3.87 13.45
N PRO A 217 14.93 -4.54 14.55
CA PRO A 217 15.03 -5.98 14.58
C PRO A 217 13.66 -6.60 14.28
N ARG A 218 13.67 -7.81 13.70
CA ARG A 218 12.43 -8.60 13.57
C ARG A 218 11.90 -8.94 14.95
N VAL A 219 10.59 -8.90 15.11
CA VAL A 219 9.94 -9.46 16.30
C VAL A 219 9.74 -10.96 16.08
N GLU A 220 9.86 -11.72 17.16
CA GLU A 220 9.68 -13.16 17.12
C GLU A 220 8.24 -13.51 16.70
N GLU A 221 8.09 -14.59 15.95
CA GLU A 221 6.80 -15.08 15.46
C GLU A 221 6.06 -15.89 16.54
N GLU A 222 5.99 -15.31 17.73
CA GLU A 222 5.38 -15.89 18.92
C GLU A 222 4.56 -14.80 19.64
N CYS A 223 3.38 -15.15 20.13
CA CYS A 223 2.57 -14.22 20.89
C CYS A 223 3.11 -14.07 22.32
N VAL A 224 3.07 -12.86 22.87
CA VAL A 224 3.48 -12.62 24.26
C VAL A 224 2.60 -13.42 25.24
N ASP A 225 3.23 -14.08 26.22
CA ASP A 225 2.66 -14.69 27.43
C ASP A 225 1.16 -15.05 27.39
N GLY A 226 0.80 -16.05 26.58
CA GLY A 226 -0.58 -16.57 26.54
C GLY A 226 -1.53 -15.84 25.58
N GLY A 227 -1.02 -14.95 24.72
CA GLY A 227 -1.75 -14.22 23.66
C GLY A 227 -2.30 -15.09 22.51
N GLY A 228 -2.41 -16.40 22.71
CA GLY A 228 -2.87 -17.37 21.72
C GLY A 228 -1.76 -17.91 20.81
N ALA A 229 -2.16 -18.64 19.77
CA ALA A 229 -1.26 -19.12 18.75
C ALA A 229 -0.93 -18.00 17.76
N PHE A 230 0.34 -17.87 17.41
CA PHE A 230 0.78 -16.99 16.33
C PHE A 230 0.12 -17.45 15.02
N ASN A 231 -0.80 -16.64 14.50
CA ASN A 231 -1.62 -16.97 13.35
C ASN A 231 -1.77 -15.74 12.46
N PRO A 232 -0.77 -15.43 11.61
CA PRO A 232 -0.84 -14.29 10.73
C PRO A 232 -1.98 -14.46 9.73
N GLN A 233 -2.89 -13.46 9.70
CA GLN A 233 -4.00 -13.42 8.76
C GLN A 233 -3.61 -12.62 7.51
N PHE A 234 -4.34 -12.82 6.41
CA PHE A 234 -4.22 -12.02 5.18
C PHE A 234 -2.82 -11.99 4.52
N LYS A 235 -1.95 -12.96 4.83
CA LYS A 235 -0.74 -13.19 4.03
C LYS A 235 -1.12 -13.46 2.57
N GLY A 236 -0.47 -12.75 1.66
CA GLY A 236 -0.75 -12.75 0.22
C GLY A 236 -1.89 -11.81 -0.21
N TYR A 237 -2.54 -11.10 0.71
CA TYR A 237 -3.54 -10.10 0.35
C TYR A 237 -2.87 -8.76 0.03
N GLY A 238 -3.38 -8.11 -1.01
CA GLY A 238 -2.87 -6.84 -1.52
C GLY A 238 -3.82 -5.67 -1.34
N ARG A 239 -3.33 -4.46 -1.63
CA ARG A 239 -4.12 -3.24 -1.70
C ARG A 239 -4.67 -3.03 -3.09
N GLY A 240 -5.93 -2.62 -3.14
CA GLY A 240 -6.55 -2.01 -4.32
C GLY A 240 -6.72 -0.51 -4.12
N SER A 241 -6.70 0.25 -5.20
CA SER A 241 -7.10 1.66 -5.22
C SER A 241 -8.05 1.93 -6.39
N ILE A 242 -8.98 2.84 -6.16
CA ILE A 242 -9.92 3.32 -7.18
C ILE A 242 -9.73 4.83 -7.22
N THR A 243 -9.48 5.37 -8.42
CA THR A 243 -9.34 6.82 -8.64
C THR A 243 -10.45 7.28 -9.56
N GLY A 244 -11.06 8.43 -9.28
CA GLY A 244 -12.14 8.98 -10.10
C GLY A 244 -13.43 8.14 -10.10
N GLY A 245 -13.60 7.26 -9.12
CA GLY A 245 -14.82 6.47 -8.95
C GLY A 245 -15.99 7.36 -8.52
N ASN A 246 -17.21 6.97 -8.92
CA ASN A 246 -18.44 7.62 -8.47
C ASN A 246 -19.15 6.77 -7.39
N ILE A 247 -20.34 7.19 -6.95
CA ILE A 247 -21.11 6.45 -5.92
C ILE A 247 -21.42 5.01 -6.37
N THR A 248 -21.69 4.79 -7.66
CA THR A 248 -21.93 3.44 -8.20
C THR A 248 -20.66 2.60 -8.09
N THR A 249 -19.51 3.14 -8.50
CA THR A 249 -18.21 2.47 -8.37
C THR A 249 -17.91 2.10 -6.91
N LEU A 250 -18.16 3.03 -5.97
CA LEU A 250 -17.95 2.78 -4.54
C LEU A 250 -18.84 1.64 -4.03
N LYS A 251 -20.13 1.64 -4.40
CA LYS A 251 -21.06 0.56 -4.04
C LYS A 251 -20.60 -0.78 -4.60
N GLU A 252 -20.19 -0.81 -5.88
CA GLU A 252 -19.66 -2.03 -6.50
C GLU A 252 -18.42 -2.55 -5.77
N ALA A 253 -17.46 -1.67 -5.47
CA ALA A 253 -16.26 -2.02 -4.73
C ALA A 253 -16.59 -2.60 -3.35
N ILE A 254 -17.50 -1.97 -2.60
CA ILE A 254 -17.91 -2.44 -1.28
C ILE A 254 -18.53 -3.84 -1.35
N THR A 255 -19.43 -4.07 -2.31
CA THR A 255 -20.12 -5.37 -2.46
C THR A 255 -19.20 -6.51 -2.93
N LYS A 256 -18.06 -6.19 -3.53
CA LYS A 256 -17.16 -7.19 -4.13
C LYS A 256 -15.90 -7.45 -3.31
N TYR A 257 -15.38 -6.41 -2.67
CA TYR A 257 -14.10 -6.44 -1.97
C TYR A 257 -14.18 -6.08 -0.49
N GLY A 258 -15.37 -5.69 -0.01
CA GLY A 258 -15.59 -5.34 1.39
C GLY A 258 -15.27 -3.88 1.70
N PRO A 259 -14.85 -3.54 2.92
CA PRO A 259 -14.62 -2.16 3.34
C PRO A 259 -13.67 -1.40 2.40
N VAL A 260 -14.01 -0.13 2.13
CA VAL A 260 -13.21 0.77 1.27
C VAL A 260 -12.86 2.03 2.05
N LEU A 261 -11.57 2.34 2.15
CA LEU A 261 -11.09 3.59 2.73
C LEU A 261 -11.19 4.73 1.71
N ILE A 262 -11.91 5.79 2.06
CA ILE A 262 -12.07 6.98 1.22
C ILE A 262 -11.07 8.05 1.71
N THR A 263 -10.04 8.32 0.91
CA THR A 263 -9.00 9.31 1.28
C THR A 263 -9.27 10.71 0.73
N GLN A 264 -10.05 10.82 -0.34
CA GLN A 264 -10.40 12.10 -0.96
C GLN A 264 -11.80 12.03 -1.56
N VAL A 265 -12.59 13.07 -1.30
CA VAL A 265 -13.89 13.27 -1.94
C VAL A 265 -13.88 14.65 -2.57
N SER A 266 -14.13 14.70 -3.87
CA SER A 266 -14.44 15.94 -4.57
C SER A 266 -15.93 15.91 -4.89
N TYR A 267 -16.64 17.00 -4.57
CA TYR A 267 -17.99 17.20 -5.09
C TYR A 267 -17.96 18.35 -6.09
N ALA A 268 -18.66 18.13 -7.19
CA ALA A 268 -18.90 19.14 -8.20
C ALA A 268 -20.29 19.72 -7.96
N ILE A 269 -20.39 21.05 -7.85
CA ILE A 269 -21.66 21.75 -7.96
C ILE A 269 -21.81 22.15 -9.41
N ASP A 270 -22.97 21.84 -10.00
CA ASP A 270 -23.32 22.25 -11.36
C ASP A 270 -23.24 23.79 -11.45
N ASP A 271 -22.35 24.26 -12.32
CA ASP A 271 -22.16 25.67 -12.61
C ASP A 271 -22.03 25.85 -14.12
N SER A 272 -23.16 26.20 -14.74
CA SER A 272 -23.27 26.51 -16.16
C SER A 272 -22.36 27.64 -16.66
N THR A 273 -21.67 28.37 -15.77
CA THR A 273 -20.72 29.42 -16.13
C THR A 273 -19.27 28.93 -16.26
N GLN A 274 -18.96 27.68 -15.86
CA GLN A 274 -17.64 27.08 -16.04
C GLN A 274 -17.52 26.33 -17.38
N PRO A 275 -16.33 26.30 -18.02
CA PRO A 275 -16.13 25.62 -19.30
C PRO A 275 -16.42 24.11 -19.28
N ASP A 276 -16.24 23.46 -18.13
CA ASP A 276 -16.54 22.04 -17.89
C ASP A 276 -17.89 21.83 -17.17
N GLY A 277 -18.63 22.90 -16.87
CA GLY A 277 -19.95 22.87 -16.24
C GLY A 277 -19.94 22.62 -14.73
N PHE A 278 -18.78 22.62 -14.07
CA PHE A 278 -18.69 22.33 -12.63
C PHE A 278 -17.63 23.18 -11.92
N ILE A 279 -17.89 23.54 -10.66
CA ILE A 279 -16.82 23.95 -9.75
C ILE A 279 -16.41 22.73 -8.91
N LEU A 280 -15.15 22.31 -9.04
CA LEU A 280 -14.55 21.30 -8.18
C LEU A 280 -14.24 21.89 -6.81
N TYR A 281 -15.03 21.52 -5.81
CA TYR A 281 -14.69 21.79 -4.42
C TYR A 281 -13.96 20.59 -3.84
N ASN A 282 -12.66 20.74 -3.62
CA ASN A 282 -11.89 19.80 -2.81
C ASN A 282 -12.18 20.07 -1.34
N LYS A 283 -13.18 19.40 -0.78
CA LYS A 283 -13.29 19.33 0.67
C LYS A 283 -12.34 18.22 1.11
N HIS A 284 -11.14 18.62 1.52
CA HIS A 284 -10.31 17.74 2.32
C HIS A 284 -11.17 17.30 3.50
N ILE A 285 -11.45 16.01 3.59
CA ILE A 285 -12.02 15.44 4.81
C ILE A 285 -10.83 15.46 5.76
N PRO A 286 -10.77 16.39 6.74
CA PRO A 286 -9.68 16.38 7.71
C PRO A 286 -9.61 14.98 8.29
N ASP A 287 -8.39 14.46 8.50
CA ASP A 287 -8.14 13.13 9.05
C ASP A 287 -9.24 12.82 10.06
N GLN A 288 -10.17 11.93 9.67
CA GLN A 288 -11.28 11.60 10.54
C GLN A 288 -10.63 11.10 11.83
N LYS A 289 -11.05 11.67 12.97
CA LYS A 289 -10.73 11.06 14.26
C LYS A 289 -11.32 9.65 14.23
N LEU A 290 -10.48 8.69 13.86
CA LEU A 290 -10.65 7.27 14.14
C LEU A 290 -9.97 7.01 15.47
#